data_AF-A0A4U9H7V6-F1
#
_entry.id   AF-A0A4U9H7V6-F1
#
_cell.length_a   1.000
_cell.length_b   1.000
_cell.length_c   1.000
_cell.angle_alpha   90.00
_cell.angle_beta   90.00
_cell.angle_gamma   90.00
#
_symmetry.space_group_name_H-M   'P 1'
#
loop_
_entity.id
_entity.type
_entity.pdbx_description
1 polymer ?
#
loop_
_entity_poly.entity_id
_entity_poly.type
_entity_poly.pdbx_seq_one_letter_code
_entity_poly.pdbx_strand_id
1 'polypeptide(L)'
;MHNAATIAGIAFSNAFLGICHSMAHKLGAEFPIAHGLANAMLLTNVIRYNANDDAAKQTAFSQYDRPQARCRYGEVADHLG
;
A
#
# COMPACT_ATOMS: atom_id res chain seq x y z
N MET A 1 8.23 18.21 -2.26
CA MET A 1 7.00 17.38 -2.17
C MET A 1 6.28 17.21 -3.50
N HIS A 2 6.06 18.27 -4.30
CA HIS A 2 5.34 18.14 -5.58
C HIS A 2 5.97 17.11 -6.54
N ASN A 3 7.27 17.22 -6.81
CA ASN A 3 7.98 16.25 -7.66
C ASN A 3 7.95 14.83 -7.09
N ALA A 4 8.08 14.65 -5.78
CA ALA A 4 8.04 13.34 -5.14
C ALA A 4 6.66 12.68 -5.29
N ALA A 5 5.57 13.44 -5.14
CA ALA A 5 4.21 12.95 -5.38
C ALA A 5 4.02 12.52 -6.85
N THR A 6 4.57 13.28 -7.80
CA THR A 6 4.55 12.90 -9.23
C THR A 6 5.38 11.65 -9.52
N ILE A 7 6.55 11.50 -8.88
CA ILE A 7 7.38 10.30 -9.00
C ILE A 7 6.65 9.07 -8.43
N ALA A 8 5.93 9.21 -7.31
CA ALA A 8 5.04 8.14 -6.83
C ALA A 8 3.96 7.78 -7.88
N GLY A 9 3.47 8.77 -8.63
CA GLY A 9 2.63 8.61 -9.80
C GLY A 9 3.21 7.67 -10.86
N ILE A 10 4.50 7.83 -11.19
CA ILE A 10 5.20 6.92 -12.14
C ILE A 10 5.16 5.48 -11.63
N ALA A 11 5.35 5.26 -10.32
CA ALA A 11 5.32 3.94 -9.72
C ALA A 11 3.91 3.30 -9.77
N PHE A 12 2.90 3.94 -9.16
CA PHE A 12 1.56 3.32 -9.07
C PHE A 12 0.82 3.27 -10.42
N SER A 13 1.20 4.09 -11.40
CA SER A 13 0.59 4.01 -12.74
C SER A 13 0.93 2.70 -13.47
N ASN A 14 2.00 2.02 -13.05
CA ASN A 14 2.44 0.74 -13.63
C ASN A 14 2.27 -0.44 -12.67
N ALA A 15 2.39 -0.19 -11.36
CA ALA A 15 2.28 -1.22 -10.32
C ALA A 15 0.91 -1.27 -9.62
N PHE A 16 -0.03 -0.42 -10.04
CA PHE A 16 -1.31 -0.19 -9.36
C PHE A 16 -1.13 0.27 -7.90
N LEU A 17 -2.18 0.10 -7.10
CA LEU A 17 -2.23 0.38 -5.67
C LEU A 17 -2.66 -0.89 -4.92
N GLY A 18 -2.79 -0.77 -3.59
CA GLY A 18 -3.27 -1.85 -2.72
C GLY A 18 -4.58 -1.52 -2.02
N ILE A 19 -4.95 -2.40 -1.08
CA ILE A 19 -6.22 -2.35 -0.33
C ILE A 19 -6.44 -1.05 0.46
N CYS A 20 -5.37 -0.34 0.85
CA CYS A 20 -5.46 0.95 1.53
C CYS A 20 -6.31 1.93 0.71
N HIS A 21 -6.02 2.05 -0.58
CA HIS A 21 -6.73 2.96 -1.46
C HIS A 21 -8.17 2.50 -1.73
N SER A 22 -8.37 1.18 -1.90
CA SER A 22 -9.70 0.58 -2.07
C SER A 22 -10.63 0.91 -0.90
N MET A 23 -10.14 0.78 0.34
CA MET A 23 -10.90 1.13 1.54
C MET A 23 -11.03 2.64 1.71
N ALA A 24 -9.97 3.42 1.46
CA ALA A 24 -10.00 4.88 1.58
C ALA A 24 -11.07 5.52 0.68
N HIS A 25 -11.29 4.99 -0.53
CA HIS A 25 -12.37 5.44 -1.41
C HIS A 25 -13.76 5.24 -0.81
N LYS A 26 -14.01 4.10 -0.16
CA LYS A 26 -15.31 3.83 0.45
C LYS A 26 -15.50 4.59 1.74
N LEU A 27 -14.45 4.68 2.55
CA LEU A 27 -14.44 5.46 3.78
C LEU A 27 -14.70 6.95 3.50
N GLY A 28 -14.04 7.53 2.49
CA GLY A 28 -14.23 8.94 2.11
C GLY A 28 -15.53 9.22 1.34
N ALA A 29 -16.18 8.19 0.78
CA ALA A 29 -17.49 8.32 0.14
C ALA A 29 -18.63 8.28 1.17
N GLU A 30 -18.51 7.40 2.18
CA GLU A 30 -19.51 7.26 3.25
C GLU A 30 -19.39 8.37 4.29
N PHE A 31 -18.16 8.70 4.69
CA PHE A 31 -17.86 9.75 5.64
C PHE A 31 -17.10 10.86 4.90
N PRO A 32 -17.38 12.15 5.15
CA PRO A 32 -16.75 13.27 4.44
C PRO A 32 -15.29 13.48 4.87
N ILE A 33 -14.45 12.46 4.63
CA ILE A 33 -13.05 12.38 5.00
C ILE A 33 -12.22 12.60 3.74
N ALA A 34 -11.32 13.58 3.80
CA ALA A 34 -10.39 13.84 2.71
C ALA A 34 -9.56 12.60 2.36
N HIS A 35 -9.32 12.37 1.07
CA HIS A 35 -8.67 11.16 0.58
C HIS A 35 -7.31 10.86 1.26
N GLY A 36 -6.45 11.87 1.39
CA GLY A 36 -5.14 11.72 2.04
C GLY A 36 -5.25 11.34 3.51
N LEU A 37 -6.27 11.87 4.21
CA LEU A 37 -6.53 11.57 5.62
C LEU A 37 -7.02 10.12 5.79
N ALA A 38 -7.95 9.67 4.95
CA ALA A 38 -8.42 8.29 4.96
C ALA A 38 -7.28 7.28 4.74
N ASN A 39 -6.38 7.56 3.78
CA ASN A 39 -5.19 6.71 3.58
C ASN A 39 -4.26 6.74 4.79
N ALA A 40 -4.00 7.92 5.37
CA ALA A 40 -3.13 8.04 6.55
C ALA A 40 -3.65 7.27 7.76
N MET A 41 -4.97 7.27 7.99
CA MET A 41 -5.62 6.48 9.05
C MET A 41 -5.44 4.96 8.86
N LEU A 42 -5.42 4.48 7.62
CA LEU A 42 -5.39 3.06 7.29
C LEU A 42 -3.97 2.50 7.12
N LEU A 43 -3.03 3.32 6.63
CA LEU A 43 -1.74 2.86 6.09
C LEU A 43 -0.96 1.97 7.07
N THR A 44 -0.83 2.38 8.34
CA THR A 44 -0.04 1.63 9.32
C THR A 44 -0.63 0.26 9.65
N ASN A 45 -1.97 0.14 9.64
CA ASN A 45 -2.65 -1.14 9.84
C ASN A 45 -2.57 -2.01 8.58
N VAL A 46 -2.67 -1.41 7.39
CA VAL A 46 -2.52 -2.12 6.11
C VAL A 46 -1.10 -2.68 5.94
N ILE A 47 -0.07 -1.94 6.35
CA ILE A 47 1.31 -2.45 6.34
C ILE A 47 1.42 -3.71 7.20
N ARG A 48 0.91 -3.69 8.43
CA ARG A 48 0.93 -4.87 9.33
C ARG A 48 0.11 -6.04 8.78
N TYR A 49 -1.04 -5.75 8.18
CA TYR A 49 -1.88 -6.76 7.53
C TYR A 49 -1.14 -7.44 6.36
N ASN A 50 -0.50 -6.66 5.49
CA ASN A 50 0.24 -7.17 4.34
C ASN A 50 1.54 -7.87 4.74
N ALA A 51 2.19 -7.47 5.84
CA ALA A 51 3.47 -8.01 6.31
C ALA A 51 3.34 -9.38 7.02
N ASN A 52 2.27 -10.13 6.76
CA ASN A 52 2.08 -11.50 7.21
C ASN A 52 2.52 -12.48 6.12
N ASP A 53 3.58 -13.24 6.38
CA ASP A 53 4.12 -14.22 5.44
C ASP A 53 3.26 -15.50 5.36
N ASP A 54 2.42 -15.76 6.37
CA ASP A 54 1.46 -16.87 6.41
C ASP A 54 0.04 -16.38 6.05
N ALA A 55 -0.07 -15.53 5.03
CA ALA A 55 -1.35 -15.00 4.58
C ALA A 55 -2.27 -16.12 4.08
N ALA A 56 -3.54 -16.10 4.52
CA ALA A 56 -4.53 -17.10 4.12
C ALA A 56 -4.79 -17.13 2.60
N LYS A 57 -4.49 -16.04 1.89
CA LYS A 57 -4.63 -15.92 0.43
C LYS A 57 -3.50 -15.06 -0.13
N GLN A 58 -2.94 -15.49 -1.26
CA GLN A 58 -2.01 -14.72 -2.08
C GLN A 58 -2.67 -14.35 -3.40
N THR A 59 -2.33 -13.19 -3.95
CA THR A 59 -2.78 -12.79 -5.29
C THR A 59 -2.15 -13.70 -6.35
N ALA A 60 -2.95 -14.11 -7.34
CA ALA A 60 -2.51 -15.04 -8.39
C ALA A 60 -1.77 -14.29 -9.51
N PHE A 61 -0.58 -13.77 -9.21
CA PHE A 61 0.35 -13.24 -10.23
C PHE A 61 1.54 -14.18 -10.37
N SER A 62 1.86 -14.59 -11.61
CA SER A 62 2.94 -15.56 -11.85
C SER A 62 4.31 -15.04 -11.45
N GLN A 63 4.50 -13.72 -11.43
CA GLN A 63 5.73 -13.08 -10.97
C GLN A 63 5.88 -13.09 -9.44
N TYR A 64 4.81 -13.41 -8.68
CA TYR A 64 4.84 -13.45 -7.22
C TYR A 64 4.94 -14.91 -6.78
N ASP A 65 6.16 -15.34 -6.47
CA ASP A 65 6.48 -16.71 -6.06
C ASP A 65 5.96 -17.04 -4.66
N ARG A 66 6.09 -16.10 -3.72
CA ARG A 66 5.67 -16.21 -2.31
C ARG A 66 5.38 -14.83 -1.72
N PRO A 67 4.79 -14.73 -0.52
CA PRO A 67 4.61 -13.46 0.15
C PRO A 67 5.99 -12.84 0.45
N GLN A 68 6.21 -11.63 -0.08
CA GLN A 68 7.45 -10.87 0.13
C GLN A 68 7.17 -9.51 0.79
N ALA A 69 5.91 -9.19 1.08
CA ALA A 69 5.55 -7.85 1.57
C ALA A 69 6.31 -7.46 2.85
N ARG A 70 6.53 -8.41 3.77
CA ARG A 70 7.30 -8.17 5.00
C ARG A 70 8.73 -7.74 4.71
N CYS A 71 9.48 -8.50 3.90
CA CYS A 71 10.87 -8.15 3.59
C CYS A 71 10.95 -6.88 2.74
N ARG A 72 10.02 -6.66 1.82
CA ARG A 72 9.99 -5.45 0.99
C ARG A 72 9.67 -4.18 1.76
N TYR A 73 8.87 -4.25 2.83
CA TYR A 73 8.74 -3.12 3.75
C TYR A 73 10.04 -2.88 4.54
N GLY A 74 10.79 -3.93 4.87
CA GLY A 74 12.13 -3.84 5.46
C GLY A 74 13.11 -3.09 4.54
N GLU A 75 13.15 -3.43 3.25
CA GLU A 75 13.97 -2.74 2.25
C GLU A 75 13.67 -1.23 2.18
N VAL A 76 12.40 -0.83 2.35
CA VAL A 76 12.03 0.59 2.42
C VAL A 76 12.59 1.25 3.67
N ALA A 77 12.57 0.57 4.83
CA ALA A 77 13.17 1.10 6.05
C ALA A 77 14.69 1.26 5.89
N ASP A 78 15.39 0.23 5.39
CA ASP A 78 16.83 0.28 5.15
C ASP A 78 17.22 1.40 4.17
N HIS A 79 16.37 1.70 3.18
CA HIS A 79 16.59 2.80 2.24
C HIS A 79 16.48 4.20 2.87
N LEU A 80 15.65 4.35 3.91
CA LEU A 80 15.42 5.63 4.58
C LEU A 80 16.43 5.93 5.70
N GLY A 81 17.18 4.92 6.15
CA GLY A 81 18.11 4.98 7.29
C GLY A 81 17.41 4.87 8.64
#